data_AF-A0A9X1FXV7-F1
#
_entry.id   AF-A0A9X1FXV7-F1
#
_cell.length_a   1.000
_cell.length_b   1.000
_cell.length_c   1.000
_cell.angle_alpha   90.00
_cell.angle_beta   90.00
_cell.angle_gamma   90.00
#
_symmetry.space_group_name_H-M   'P 1'
#
loop_
_entity.id
_entity.type
_entity.pdbx_description
1 polymer ?
#
loop_
_entity_poly.entity_id
_entity_poly.type
_entity_poly.pdbx_seq_one_letter_code
_entity_poly.pdbx_strand_id
1 'polypeptide(L)' 'MSKYGPSKSELKFRFWISIAGLLFLAFAIALRGIPKGPAMFEVIGIAGAFFGGTLLWTLKKILNREYPDND' A
#
# COMPACT_ATOMS: atom_id res chain seq x y z
N MET A 1 -18.41 1.00 15.04
CA MET A 1 -17.70 -0.10 14.35
C MET A 1 -18.66 -0.74 13.37
N SER A 2 -18.38 -0.66 12.07
CA SER A 2 -19.23 -1.29 11.06
C SER A 2 -19.04 -2.81 11.13
N LYS A 3 -20.14 -3.54 11.26
CA LYS A 3 -20.18 -5.02 11.19
C LYS A 3 -19.61 -5.58 9.87
N TYR A 4 -19.42 -4.72 8.88
CA TYR A 4 -18.96 -5.04 7.52
C TYR A 4 -17.59 -4.43 7.17
N GLY A 5 -16.77 -4.08 8.18
CA GLY A 5 -15.40 -3.63 7.97
C GLY A 5 -14.44 -4.78 7.62
N PRO A 6 -13.31 -4.50 6.94
CA PRO A 6 -12.29 -5.51 6.66
C PRO A 6 -11.74 -6.09 7.96
N SER A 7 -11.48 -7.39 7.97
CA SER A 7 -10.95 -8.08 9.15
C SER A 7 -9.51 -7.67 9.44
N LYS A 8 -9.04 -7.99 10.64
CA LYS A 8 -7.65 -7.70 11.05
C LYS A 8 -6.62 -8.40 10.16
N SER A 9 -6.90 -9.64 9.74
CA SER A 9 -6.03 -10.42 8.86
C SER A 9 -5.97 -9.84 7.44
N GLU A 10 -7.11 -9.41 6.89
CA GLU A 10 -7.16 -8.72 5.59
C GLU A 10 -6.40 -7.38 5.61
N LEU A 11 -6.55 -6.61 6.69
CA LEU A 11 -5.81 -5.36 6.88
C LEU A 11 -4.29 -5.58 6.92
N LYS A 12 -3.83 -6.60 7.66
CA LYS A 12 -2.42 -6.98 7.69
C LYS A 12 -1.91 -7.46 6.34
N PHE A 13 -2.69 -8.27 5.62
CA PHE A 13 -2.34 -8.73 4.27
C PHE A 13 -2.16 -7.54 3.31
N ARG A 14 -3.15 -6.64 3.27
CA ARG A 14 -3.08 -5.43 2.43
C ARG A 14 -1.90 -4.54 2.79
N PHE A 15 -1.57 -4.44 4.08
CA PHE A 15 -0.41 -3.70 4.55
C PHE A 15 0.91 -4.31 4.03
N TRP A 16 1.11 -5.62 4.20
CA TRP A 16 2.32 -6.31 3.73
C TRP A 16 2.48 -6.26 2.20
N ILE A 17 1.39 -6.48 1.45
CA ILE A 17 1.40 -6.35 -0.01
C ILE A 17 1.76 -4.93 -0.44
N SER A 18 1.24 -3.92 0.26
CA SER A 18 1.57 -2.52 -0.04
C SER A 18 3.04 -2.20 0.24
N ILE A 19 3.61 -2.70 1.35
CA ILE A 19 5.05 -2.60 1.62
C ILE A 19 5.84 -3.26 0.50
N ALA A 20 5.52 -4.50 0.13
CA ALA A 20 6.22 -5.22 -0.91
C ALA A 20 6.17 -4.47 -2.24
N GLY A 21 5.00 -3.96 -2.64
CA GLY A 21 4.82 -3.16 -3.86
C GLY A 21 5.68 -1.89 -3.87
N LEU A 22 5.71 -1.16 -2.76
CA LEU A 22 6.57 0.03 -2.58
C LEU A 22 8.06 -0.31 -2.64
N LEU A 23 8.48 -1.41 -2.00
CA LEU A 23 9.87 -1.86 -2.05
C LEU A 23 10.28 -2.28 -3.46
N PHE A 24 9.44 -3.03 -4.18
CA PHE A 24 9.70 -3.38 -5.56
C PHE A 24 9.75 -2.15 -6.47
N LEU A 25 8.88 -1.17 -6.24
CA LEU A 25 8.89 0.10 -6.97
C LEU A 25 10.21 0.86 -6.73
N ALA A 26 10.61 1.01 -5.47
CA ALA A 26 11.87 1.66 -5.10
C ALA A 26 13.09 0.91 -5.67
N PHE A 27 13.08 -0.41 -5.59
CA PHE A 27 14.14 -1.26 -6.15
C PHE A 27 14.23 -1.15 -7.67
N ALA A 28 13.09 -1.13 -8.37
CA ALA A 28 13.04 -0.94 -9.81
C ALA A 28 13.62 0.43 -10.22
N ILE A 29 13.31 1.49 -9.46
CA ILE A 29 13.89 2.83 -9.67
C ILE A 29 15.39 2.83 -9.38
N ALA A 30 15.85 2.14 -8.33
CA ALA A 30 17.26 2.06 -7.98
C ALA A 30 18.08 1.34 -9.06
N LEU A 31 17.56 0.26 -9.64
CA LEU A 31 18.25 -0.49 -10.70
C LEU A 31 18.19 0.19 -12.07
N ARG A 32 17.03 0.77 -12.43
CA ARG A 32 16.79 1.33 -13.77
C ARG A 32 17.08 2.83 -13.86
N GLY A 33 17.30 3.50 -12.72
CA GLY A 33 17.41 4.94 -12.61
C GLY A 33 16.05 5.65 -12.66
N ILE A 34 16.06 6.97 -12.42
CA ILE A 34 14.84 7.80 -12.52
C ILE A 34 14.41 7.84 -14.00
N PRO A 35 13.21 7.35 -14.33
CA PRO A 35 12.76 7.34 -15.71
C PRO A 35 12.52 8.77 -16.19
N LYS A 36 12.94 9.03 -17.44
CA LYS A 36 12.83 10.34 -18.09
C LYS A 36 11.61 10.47 -19.01
N GLY A 37 10.86 9.38 -19.21
CA GLY A 37 9.68 9.34 -20.06
C GLY A 37 8.38 9.57 -19.27
N PRO A 38 7.41 10.31 -19.82
CA PRO A 38 6.15 10.64 -19.13
C PRO A 38 5.36 9.38 -18.72
N ALA A 39 5.28 8.37 -19.58
CA ALA A 39 4.57 7.13 -19.29
C ALA A 39 5.12 6.38 -18.05
N MET A 40 6.45 6.33 -17.88
CA MET A 40 7.05 5.68 -16.70
C MET A 40 6.87 6.52 -15.44
N PHE A 41 6.85 7.86 -15.57
CA PHE A 41 6.56 8.74 -14.45
C PHE A 41 5.11 8.58 -13.97
N GLU A 42 4.15 8.48 -14.88
CA GLU A 42 2.74 8.19 -14.55
C GLU A 42 2.59 6.85 -13.85
N VAL A 43 3.26 5.81 -14.34
CA VAL A 43 3.21 4.47 -13.71
C VAL A 43 3.78 4.51 -12.30
N ILE A 44 4.94 5.16 -12.08
CA ILE A 44 5.51 5.31 -10.73
C ILE A 44 4.59 6.15 -9.84
N GLY A 45 4.04 7.24 -10.37
CA GLY A 45 3.14 8.12 -9.64
C GLY A 45 1.87 7.40 -9.19
N ILE A 46 1.21 6.68 -10.09
CA ILE A 46 0.01 5.90 -9.80
C ILE A 46 0.32 4.73 -8.88
N ALA A 47 1.39 3.97 -9.13
CA ALA A 47 1.79 2.86 -8.27
C ALA A 47 2.15 3.36 -6.87
N GLY A 48 2.93 4.43 -6.76
CA GLY A 48 3.29 5.06 -5.50
C GLY A 48 2.06 5.57 -4.75
N ALA A 49 1.13 6.25 -5.43
CA ALA A 49 -0.12 6.71 -4.82
C ALA A 49 -1.01 5.54 -4.38
N PHE A 50 -1.12 4.49 -5.19
CA PHE A 50 -1.95 3.33 -4.89
C PHE A 50 -1.40 2.50 -3.72
N PHE A 51 -0.13 2.09 -3.77
CA PHE A 51 0.50 1.32 -2.72
C PHE A 51 0.75 2.17 -1.47
N GLY A 52 1.22 3.41 -1.63
CA GLY A 52 1.41 4.35 -0.53
C GLY A 52 0.11 4.75 0.15
N GLY A 53 -0.92 5.08 -0.62
CA GLY A 53 -2.25 5.40 -0.07
C GLY A 53 -2.86 4.19 0.66
N THR A 54 -2.76 3.00 0.08
CA THR A 54 -3.25 1.77 0.72
C THR A 54 -2.47 1.45 2.00
N LEU A 55 -1.15 1.62 1.99
CA LEU A 55 -0.30 1.44 3.17
C LEU A 55 -0.70 2.40 4.29
N LEU A 56 -0.81 3.70 4.01
CA LEU A 56 -1.17 4.69 5.02
C LEU A 56 -2.58 4.46 5.57
N TRP A 57 -3.53 4.10 4.71
CA TRP A 57 -4.90 3.81 5.12
C TRP A 57 -4.98 2.55 6.00
N THR A 58 -4.29 1.48 5.61
CA THR A 58 -4.23 0.24 6.41
C THR A 58 -3.51 0.46 7.74
N LEU A 59 -2.38 1.18 7.74
CA LEU A 59 -1.63 1.51 8.94
C LEU A 59 -2.47 2.35 9.91
N LYS A 60 -3.18 3.37 9.41
CA LYS A 60 -4.10 4.19 10.22
C LYS A 60 -5.19 3.34 10.87
N LYS A 61 -5.81 2.45 10.12
CA LYS A 61 -6.85 1.54 10.64
C LYS A 61 -6.31 0.54 11.66
N ILE A 62 -5.09 0.02 11.45
CA ILE A 62 -4.44 -0.87 12.41
C ILE A 62 -4.14 -0.12 13.71
N LEU A 63 -3.59 1.09 13.62
CA LEU A 63 -3.24 1.92 14.78
C LEU A 63 -4.46 2.35 15.58
N ASN A 64 -5.55 2.70 14.90
CA ASN A 64 -6.82 3.07 15.52
C ASN A 64 -7.66 1.86 15.97
N ARG A 65 -7.19 0.62 15.74
CA ARG A 65 -7.94 -0.63 15.99
C ARG A 65 -9.33 -0.62 15.34
N GLU A 66 -9.45 -0.03 14.15
CA GLU A 66 -10.70 0.07 13.39
C GLU A 66 -10.97 -1.20 12.57
N TYR A 67 -11.03 -2.34 13.25
CA TYR A 67 -11.36 -3.64 12.65
C TYR A 67 -12.22 -4.46 13.62
N PRO A 68 -13.18 -5.25 13.10
CA PRO A 68 -13.92 -6.19 13.94
C PRO A 68 -12.96 -7.29 14.44
N ASP A 69 -12.93 -7.53 15.76
CA ASP A 69 -12.19 -8.62 16.43
C ASP A 69 -12.92 -9.97 16.22
N ASN A 70 -13.20 -10.31 14.97
CA ASN A 70 -13.65 -11.65 14.58
C ASN A 70 -12.42 -12.37 13.99
N ASP A 71 -11.53 -12.89 14.85
CA ASP A 71 -10.47 -13.83 14.47
C ASP A 71 -10.92 -15.26 14.83
#